data_AF-A0A2T2R583-F1
#
_entry.id   AF-A0A2T2R583-F1
#
_cell.length_a   1.000
_cell.length_b   1.000
_cell.length_c   1.000
_cell.angle_alpha   90.00
_cell.angle_beta   90.00
_cell.angle_gamma   90.00
#
_symmetry.space_group_name_H-M   'P 1'
#
loop_
_entity.id
_entity.type
_entity.pdbx_description
1 polymer ?
#
loop_
_entity_poly.entity_id
_entity_poly.type
_entity_poly.pdbx_seq_one_letter_code
_entity_poly.pdbx_strand_id
1 'polypeptide(L)'
;MSVHQEADPTAFEWKGRCGPFEMRLSERTFPPSSISLLLGDAIDVADGETVLDVGCGCGVLGIVSALLGAGRVPVTCSSRSPTTSWLTW
;
A
#
# COMPACT_ATOMS: atom_id res chain seq x y z
N MET A 1 11.36 28.54 -11.34
CA MET A 1 11.51 27.08 -11.50
C MET A 1 12.03 26.55 -10.17
N SER A 2 11.15 26.16 -9.25
CA SER A 2 11.58 25.55 -7.98
C SER A 2 11.43 24.05 -8.14
N VAL A 3 12.56 23.38 -8.34
CA VAL A 3 12.65 21.92 -8.30
C VAL A 3 12.31 21.54 -6.85
N HIS A 4 11.12 21.00 -6.61
CA HIS A 4 10.85 20.32 -5.36
C HIS A 4 11.73 19.08 -5.36
N GLN A 5 12.88 19.16 -4.69
CA GLN A 5 13.72 17.99 -4.47
C GLN A 5 12.96 17.07 -3.52
N GLU A 6 12.41 15.99 -4.09
CA GLU A 6 11.76 14.93 -3.35
C GLU A 6 12.81 14.29 -2.43
N ALA A 7 12.55 14.26 -1.13
CA ALA A 7 13.43 13.61 -0.17
C ALA A 7 13.60 12.12 -0.55
N ASP A 8 14.78 11.55 -0.30
CA ASP A 8 15.06 10.14 -0.61
C ASP A 8 14.04 9.24 0.11
N PRO A 9 13.26 8.42 -0.61
CA PRO A 9 12.23 7.61 0.01
C PRO A 9 12.84 6.64 1.02
N THR A 10 12.24 6.59 2.20
CA THR A 10 12.70 5.74 3.31
C THR A 10 12.36 4.28 3.01
N ALA A 11 13.34 3.39 3.15
CA ALA A 11 13.13 1.95 3.03
C ALA A 11 12.39 1.42 4.28
N PHE A 12 11.32 0.66 4.05
CA PHE A 12 10.55 -0.04 5.07
C PHE A 12 10.50 -1.53 4.72
N GLU A 13 10.87 -2.38 5.68
CA GLU A 13 10.83 -3.84 5.51
C GLU A 13 9.51 -4.38 6.07
N TRP A 14 8.64 -4.87 5.18
CA TRP A 14 7.44 -5.59 5.59
C TRP A 14 7.82 -7.00 6.03
N LYS A 15 7.43 -7.37 7.26
CA LYS A 15 7.68 -8.70 7.85
C LYS A 15 6.39 -9.46 8.21
N GLY A 16 5.23 -8.88 7.90
CA GLY A 16 3.95 -9.54 8.12
C GLY A 16 3.67 -10.62 7.07
N ARG A 17 2.44 -11.11 7.06
CA ARG A 17 1.96 -12.10 6.09
C ARG A 17 2.37 -11.77 4.64
N CYS A 18 2.75 -12.81 3.87
CA CYS A 18 3.27 -12.71 2.50
C CYS A 18 4.60 -11.94 2.36
N GLY A 19 5.26 -11.58 3.46
CA GLY A 19 6.62 -11.07 3.48
C GLY A 19 7.71 -12.16 3.53
N PRO A 20 8.99 -11.76 3.59
CA PRO A 20 9.47 -10.38 3.66
C PRO A 20 9.61 -9.69 2.29
N PHE A 21 9.37 -8.38 2.25
CA PHE A 21 9.69 -7.53 1.09
C PHE A 21 9.97 -6.07 1.49
N GLU A 22 10.76 -5.36 0.68
CA GLU A 22 11.10 -3.94 0.88
C GLU A 22 10.10 -3.03 0.17
N MET A 23 9.70 -1.95 0.84
CA MET A 23 8.91 -0.86 0.29
C MET A 23 9.68 0.45 0.43
N ARG A 24 9.65 1.28 -0.61
CA ARG A 24 10.21 2.65 -0.58
C ARG A 24 9.07 3.63 -0.36
N LEU A 25 9.08 4.31 0.79
CA LEU A 25 8.02 5.22 1.21
C LEU A 25 8.48 6.66 1.11
N SER A 26 7.68 7.52 0.46
CA SER A 26 7.91 8.97 0.53
C SER A 26 7.59 9.49 1.94
N GLU A 27 8.15 10.64 2.33
CA GLU A 27 7.80 11.30 3.60
C GLU A 27 6.32 11.66 3.74
N ARG A 28 5.59 11.72 2.61
CA ARG A 28 4.16 12.03 2.57
C ARG A 28 3.27 10.79 2.70
N THR A 29 3.87 9.60 2.70
CA THR A 29 3.16 8.33 2.77
C THR A 29 3.09 7.87 4.23
N PHE A 30 1.89 7.52 4.69
CA PHE A 30 1.75 6.93 6.02
C PHE A 30 2.40 5.54 6.07
N PRO A 31 3.41 5.32 6.93
CA PRO A 31 4.02 4.02 7.07
C PRO A 31 3.04 3.01 7.70
N PRO A 32 3.26 1.70 7.49
CA PRO A 32 2.46 0.67 8.16
C PRO A 32 2.48 0.87 9.68
N SER A 33 1.29 0.83 10.29
CA SER A 33 1.14 0.89 11.74
C SER A 33 1.13 -0.52 12.36
N SER A 34 1.18 -0.63 13.68
CA SER A 34 0.95 -1.91 14.37
C SER A 34 -0.41 -2.53 14.02
N ILE A 35 -1.43 -1.70 13.79
CA ILE A 35 -2.76 -2.15 13.34
C ILE A 35 -2.69 -2.72 11.92
N SER A 36 -1.87 -2.14 11.04
CA SER A 36 -1.66 -2.65 9.68
C SER A 36 -1.03 -4.05 9.69
N LEU A 37 -0.12 -4.33 10.63
CA LEU A 37 0.44 -5.68 10.80
C LEU A 37 -0.63 -6.68 11.24
N LEU A 38 -1.41 -6.34 12.28
CA LEU A 38 -2.49 -7.20 12.76
C LEU A 38 -3.56 -7.48 11.70
N LEU A 39 -3.92 -6.46 10.91
CA LEU A 39 -4.83 -6.62 9.78
C LEU A 39 -4.23 -7.50 8.69
N GLY A 40 -2.97 -7.30 8.32
CA GLY A 40 -2.27 -8.12 7.33
C GLY A 40 -2.30 -9.62 7.70
N ASP A 41 -2.15 -9.94 8.97
CA ASP A 41 -2.21 -11.32 9.45
C ASP A 41 -3.64 -11.90 9.40
N ALA A 42 -4.64 -11.08 9.73
CA ALA A 42 -6.05 -11.48 9.79
C ALA A 42 -6.77 -11.49 8.43
N ILE A 43 -6.25 -10.81 7.40
CA ILE A 43 -6.86 -10.77 6.07
C ILE A 43 -6.95 -12.18 5.50
N ASP A 44 -8.15 -12.57 5.10
CA ASP A 44 -8.40 -13.81 4.37
C ASP A 44 -9.01 -13.43 3.02
N VAL A 45 -8.42 -13.96 1.95
CA VAL A 45 -8.76 -13.61 0.56
C VAL A 45 -8.80 -14.91 -0.21
N ALA A 46 -9.93 -15.17 -0.86
CA ALA A 46 -10.05 -16.31 -1.76
C ALA A 46 -9.36 -16.01 -3.10
N ASP A 47 -8.88 -17.06 -3.75
CA ASP A 47 -8.28 -16.94 -5.08
C ASP A 47 -9.28 -16.33 -6.08
N GLY A 48 -8.84 -15.30 -6.81
CA GLY A 48 -9.65 -14.52 -7.74
C GLY A 48 -10.60 -13.48 -7.11
N GLU A 49 -10.63 -13.34 -5.78
CA GLU A 49 -11.53 -12.40 -5.10
C GLU A 49 -11.21 -10.94 -5.42
N THR A 50 -12.23 -10.07 -5.37
CA THR A 50 -12.04 -8.62 -5.53
C THR A 50 -12.03 -7.95 -4.16
N VAL A 51 -10.94 -7.26 -3.83
CA VAL A 51 -10.72 -6.61 -2.52
C VAL A 51 -10.63 -5.09 -2.70
N LEU A 52 -11.41 -4.33 -1.92
CA LEU A 52 -11.33 -2.87 -1.91
C LEU A 52 -10.53 -2.37 -0.70
N ASP A 53 -9.36 -1.78 -0.93
CA ASP A 53 -8.54 -1.17 0.13
C ASP A 53 -8.89 0.32 0.29
N VAL A 54 -9.68 0.63 1.32
CA VAL A 54 -10.14 2.00 1.62
C VAL A 54 -9.21 2.67 2.63
N GLY A 55 -8.59 3.79 2.22
CA GLY A 55 -7.60 4.46 3.07
C GLY A 55 -6.26 3.72 3.05
N CYS A 56 -5.81 3.33 1.86
CA CYS A 56 -4.71 2.39 1.67
C CYS A 56 -3.36 2.87 2.24
N GLY A 57 -3.18 4.17 2.52
CA GLY A 57 -1.95 4.69 3.10
C GLY A 57 -0.75 4.42 2.19
N CYS A 58 0.18 3.57 2.63
CA CYS A 58 1.29 3.07 1.81
C CYS A 58 0.93 1.92 0.86
N GLY A 59 -0.29 1.39 0.93
CA GLY A 59 -0.79 0.33 0.06
C GLY A 59 -0.41 -1.09 0.46
N VAL A 60 0.21 -1.29 1.64
CA VAL A 60 0.74 -2.60 2.04
C VAL A 60 -0.34 -3.68 2.16
N LEU A 61 -1.55 -3.33 2.60
CA LEU A 61 -2.66 -4.29 2.71
C LEU A 61 -3.22 -4.68 1.34
N GLY A 62 -3.26 -3.75 0.40
CA GLY A 62 -3.57 -4.05 -1.00
C GLY A 62 -2.54 -5.00 -1.64
N ILE A 63 -1.24 -4.80 -1.35
CA ILE A 63 -0.17 -5.71 -1.81
C ILE A 63 -0.36 -7.10 -1.20
N VAL A 64 -0.57 -7.19 0.11
CA VAL A 64 -0.82 -8.48 0.79
C VAL A 64 -2.04 -9.19 0.19
N SER A 65 -3.13 -8.46 -0.09
CA SER A 65 -4.33 -9.02 -0.70
C SER A 65 -4.06 -9.59 -2.10
N ALA A 66 -3.27 -8.90 -2.92
CA ALA A 66 -2.84 -9.39 -4.22
C ALA A 66 -1.96 -10.64 -4.10
N LEU A 67 -1.03 -10.67 -3.15
CA LEU A 67 -0.16 -11.82 -2.90
C LEU A 67 -0.92 -13.05 -2.36
N LEU A 68 -2.06 -12.85 -1.72
CA LEU A 68 -2.95 -13.93 -1.26
C LEU A 68 -3.81 -14.52 -2.38
N GLY A 69 -3.81 -13.91 -3.58
CA GLY A 69 -4.55 -14.43 -4.74
C GLY A 69 -5.74 -13.55 -5.16
N ALA A 70 -5.89 -12.33 -4.64
CA ALA A 70 -6.93 -11.44 -5.14
C ALA A 70 -6.80 -11.23 -6.65
N GLY A 71 -7.90 -11.40 -7.39
CA GLY A 71 -7.93 -11.15 -8.83
C GLY A 71 -7.89 -9.66 -9.17
N ARG A 72 -8.43 -8.81 -8.28
CA ARG A 72 -8.44 -7.35 -8.43
C ARG A 72 -8.38 -6.66 -7.07
N VAL A 73 -7.55 -5.63 -6.94
CA VAL A 73 -7.43 -4.82 -5.72
C VAL A 73 -7.54 -3.33 -6.02
N PRO A 74 -8.75 -2.78 -6.23
CA PRO A 74 -8.94 -1.33 -6.24
C PRO A 74 -8.50 -0.72 -4.89
N VAL A 75 -7.72 0.35 -4.96
CA VAL A 75 -7.23 1.08 -3.78
C VAL A 75 -7.69 2.53 -3.83
N THR A 76 -8.05 3.08 -2.67
CA THR A 76 -8.48 4.49 -2.57
C THR A 76 -7.69 5.21 -1.48
N CYS A 77 -7.18 6.41 -1.82
CA CYS A 77 -6.53 7.30 -0.87
C CYS A 77 -7.30 8.63 -0.77
N SER A 78 -7.38 9.19 0.43
CA SER A 78 -8.10 10.43 0.71
C SER A 78 -7.19 11.67 0.59
N SER A 79 -6.47 11.81 -0.52
CA SER A 79 -5.72 13.05 -0.76
C SER A 79 -6.68 14.16 -1.22
N ARG A 80 -6.65 15.32 -0.58
CA ARG A 80 -7.46 16.51 -0.94
C ARG A 80 -6.97 17.22 -2.22
N SER A 81 -5.94 16.69 -2.90
CA SER A 81 -5.41 17.22 -4.17
C SER A 81 -5.96 16.44 -5.37
N PRO A 82 -6.44 17.09 -6.45
CA PRO A 82 -7.04 16.42 -7.62
C PRO A 82 -6.01 15.76 -8.55
N THR A 83 -4.77 15.56 -8.12
CA THR A 83 -3.69 15.03 -8.97
C THR A 83 -3.55 13.53 -8.78
N THR A 84 -4.57 12.78 -9.16
CA THR A 84 -4.48 11.32 -9.28
C THR A 84 -4.04 11.00 -10.71
N SER A 85 -2.73 11.04 -10.99
CA SER A 85 -2.23 10.24 -12.12
C SER A 85 -2.31 8.79 -11.67
N TRP A 86 -3.28 8.08 -12.22
CA TRP A 86 -3.42 6.64 -12.07
C TRP A 86 -2.05 5.97 -12.24
N LEU A 87 -1.62 5.22 -11.22
CA LEU A 87 -0.52 4.27 -11.35
C LEU A 87 -0.93 3.23 -12.40
N THR A 88 -0.58 3.50 -13.65
CA THR A 88 -0.43 2.48 -14.67
C THR A 88 0.89 1.79 -14.39
N TRP A 89 0.82 0.52 -13.99
CA TRP A 89 1.94 -0.41 -14.09
C TRP A 89 2.34 -0.59 -15.55
#